data_AF-A0A346TI28-F1
#
_entry.id   AF-A0A346TI28-F1
#
_cell.length_a   1.000
_cell.length_b   1.000
_cell.length_c   1.000
_cell.angle_alpha   90.00
_cell.angle_beta   90.00
_cell.angle_gamma   90.00
#
_symmetry.space_group_name_H-M   'P 1'
#
loop_
_entity.id
_entity.type
_entity.pdbx_description
1 polymer ?
#
loop_
_entity_poly.entity_id
_entity_poly.type
_entity_poly.pdbx_seq_one_letter_code
_entity_poly.pdbx_strand_id
1 'polypeptide(L)'
;MNNINRERRQILATLFENVRLENLATYCESASDSPFHFTARCLWFVAGTRRACLVDINAGYKWISDTFEEAEKCSLSQIKLFKTEMLAMPVAKRSGYREIIAQKLCWQQENGLYDKIAATWIPPKPRCVGDSGGFTSVGTTDFLPAILALIYGCSIATFILILELLYKHRTHFRSMISGPGKDSDVSTNKRDEMKRSV
;
A
#
# COMPACT_ATOMS: atom_id res chain seq x y z
N MET A 1 -21.70 4.58 -11.39
CA MET A 1 -20.72 3.50 -11.64
C MET A 1 -19.74 3.76 -12.79
N ASN A 2 -19.87 4.83 -13.59
CA ASN A 2 -18.96 5.11 -14.72
C ASN A 2 -17.74 5.99 -14.38
N ASN A 3 -17.69 6.62 -13.20
CA ASN A 3 -16.62 7.55 -12.84
C ASN A 3 -15.34 6.84 -12.34
N ILE A 4 -15.50 5.79 -11.52
CA ILE A 4 -14.39 4.96 -10.98
C ILE A 4 -13.63 4.21 -12.10
N ASN A 5 -14.33 3.77 -13.15
CA ASN A 5 -13.71 3.10 -14.29
C ASN A 5 -12.94 4.07 -15.21
N ARG A 6 -13.18 5.38 -15.10
CA ARG A 6 -12.47 6.42 -15.86
C ARG A 6 -11.16 6.80 -15.16
N GLU A 7 -11.23 6.96 -13.84
CA GLU A 7 -10.07 7.15 -12.95
C GLU A 7 -9.06 6.00 -13.06
N ARG A 8 -9.52 4.74 -13.05
CA ARG A 8 -8.64 3.57 -13.24
C ARG A 8 -7.94 3.56 -14.61
N ARG A 9 -8.59 4.03 -15.67
CA ARG A 9 -7.98 4.13 -17.01
C ARG A 9 -6.94 5.26 -17.05
N GLN A 10 -7.19 6.38 -16.37
CA GLN A 10 -6.22 7.48 -16.27
C GLN A 10 -5.00 7.11 -15.43
N ILE A 11 -5.17 6.40 -14.30
CA ILE A 11 -4.05 5.90 -13.48
C ILE A 11 -3.23 4.85 -14.24
N LEU A 12 -3.87 3.95 -15.00
CA LEU A 12 -3.17 3.00 -15.85
C LEU A 12 -2.42 3.70 -16.99
N ALA A 13 -2.99 4.74 -17.59
CA ALA A 13 -2.35 5.52 -18.64
C ALA A 13 -1.13 6.30 -18.13
N THR A 14 -1.21 6.93 -16.94
CA THR A 14 -0.08 7.65 -16.34
C THR A 14 1.00 6.72 -15.80
N LEU A 15 0.64 5.50 -15.36
CA LEU A 15 1.62 4.44 -15.09
C LEU A 15 2.32 3.98 -16.39
N PHE A 16 1.58 3.84 -17.49
CA PHE A 16 2.15 3.40 -18.78
C PHE A 16 3.04 4.45 -19.44
N GLU A 17 2.71 5.73 -19.30
CA GLU A 17 3.45 6.83 -19.93
C GLU A 17 4.76 7.18 -19.18
N ASN A 18 4.81 6.92 -17.86
CA ASN A 18 6.05 6.97 -17.07
C ASN A 18 6.92 5.72 -17.21
N VAL A 19 6.37 4.60 -17.70
CA VAL A 19 7.13 3.45 -18.19
C VAL A 19 7.51 3.74 -19.64
N ARG A 20 8.42 4.70 -19.83
CA ARG A 20 9.03 4.98 -21.12
C ARG A 20 9.64 3.68 -21.66
N LEU A 21 9.03 3.20 -22.75
CA LEU A 21 9.34 1.97 -23.50
C LEU A 21 10.81 1.84 -23.97
N GLU A 22 11.63 2.88 -23.84
CA GLU A 22 13.06 2.85 -24.16
C GLU A 22 13.86 1.92 -23.21
N ASN A 23 13.35 1.63 -22.01
CA ASN A 23 14.01 0.72 -21.06
C ASN A 23 13.46 -0.71 -21.06
N LEU A 24 12.39 -0.99 -21.83
CA LEU A 24 11.89 -2.37 -22.00
C LEU A 24 12.73 -3.17 -23.01
N ALA A 25 13.48 -2.48 -23.88
CA ALA A 25 14.30 -3.11 -24.90
C ALA A 25 15.64 -3.67 -24.37
N THR A 26 16.13 -3.25 -23.19
CA THR A 26 17.45 -3.69 -22.71
C THR A 26 17.50 -5.13 -22.19
N TYR A 27 16.39 -5.89 -22.22
CA TYR A 27 16.36 -7.22 -21.58
C TYR A 27 15.81 -8.38 -22.43
N CYS A 28 15.49 -8.17 -23.71
CA CYS A 28 15.10 -9.29 -24.59
C CYS A 28 16.27 -9.83 -25.45
N GLU A 29 17.47 -9.25 -25.35
CA GLU A 29 18.63 -9.62 -26.18
C GLU A 29 19.50 -10.73 -25.56
N SER A 30 19.01 -11.43 -24.54
CA SER A 30 19.72 -12.53 -23.87
C SER A 30 18.85 -13.77 -23.70
N ALA A 31 18.02 -14.06 -24.69
CA ALA A 31 17.19 -15.27 -24.75
C ALA A 31 17.96 -16.56 -25.15
N SER A 32 19.28 -16.48 -25.36
CA SER A 32 20.12 -17.58 -25.86
C SER A 32 21.23 -18.04 -24.92
N ASP A 33 21.12 -17.76 -23.61
CA ASP A 33 22.05 -18.30 -22.61
C ASP A 33 21.32 -18.95 -21.44
N SER A 34 21.91 -20.04 -20.95
CA SER A 34 21.36 -21.00 -19.98
C SER A 34 20.56 -20.41 -18.79
N PRO A 35 19.54 -21.13 -18.28
CA PRO A 35 18.60 -20.64 -17.25
C PRO A 35 19.24 -20.30 -15.89
N PHE A 36 20.47 -20.74 -15.62
CA PHE A 36 21.16 -20.49 -14.35
C PHE A 36 21.89 -19.13 -14.29
N HIS A 37 22.26 -18.52 -15.42
CA HIS A 37 23.00 -17.24 -15.44
C HIS A 37 22.08 -16.01 -15.52
N PHE A 38 20.87 -16.19 -16.04
CA PHE A 38 19.88 -15.12 -16.26
C PHE A 38 19.38 -14.49 -14.94
N THR A 39 19.25 -15.32 -13.90
CA THR A 39 18.54 -14.99 -12.66
C THR A 39 19.37 -14.14 -11.72
N ALA A 40 20.67 -14.43 -11.60
CA ALA A 40 21.60 -13.67 -10.77
C ALA A 40 21.74 -12.21 -11.21
N ARG A 41 21.66 -11.94 -12.52
CA ARG A 41 21.84 -10.60 -13.09
C ARG A 41 20.59 -9.73 -12.96
N CYS A 42 19.38 -10.30 -13.04
CA CYS A 42 18.14 -9.59 -12.69
C CYS A 42 18.13 -9.17 -11.22
N LEU A 43 18.54 -10.06 -10.33
CA LEU A 43 18.37 -9.95 -8.89
C LEU A 43 19.20 -8.81 -8.29
N TRP A 44 20.50 -8.76 -8.64
CA TRP A 44 21.41 -7.71 -8.21
C TRP A 44 20.98 -6.32 -8.71
N PHE A 45 20.25 -6.28 -9.82
CA PHE A 45 19.80 -5.06 -10.46
C PHE A 45 18.54 -4.48 -9.81
N VAL A 46 17.63 -5.33 -9.33
CA VAL A 46 16.37 -4.92 -8.68
C VAL A 46 16.59 -4.47 -7.24
N ALA A 47 17.52 -5.07 -6.50
CA ALA A 47 17.80 -4.72 -5.11
C ALA A 47 18.27 -3.26 -4.91
N GLY A 48 18.86 -2.62 -5.94
CA GLY A 48 19.44 -1.28 -5.84
C GLY A 48 18.84 -0.20 -6.75
N THR A 49 17.90 -0.51 -7.66
CA THR A 49 17.43 0.46 -8.68
C THR A 49 15.93 0.38 -8.99
N ARG A 50 15.34 1.45 -9.55
CA ARG A 50 13.94 1.49 -10.06
C ARG A 50 13.80 0.70 -11.36
N ARG A 51 13.96 -0.61 -11.31
CA ARG A 51 13.88 -1.48 -12.48
C ARG A 51 13.01 -2.69 -12.20
N ALA A 52 12.45 -3.26 -13.27
CA ALA A 52 11.57 -4.41 -13.21
C ALA A 52 12.13 -5.56 -14.06
N CYS A 53 11.83 -6.79 -13.65
CA CYS A 53 12.21 -7.99 -14.37
C CYS A 53 10.98 -8.83 -14.67
N LEU A 54 10.92 -9.38 -15.88
CA LEU A 54 9.89 -10.34 -16.26
C LEU A 54 10.40 -11.74 -15.97
N VAL A 55 9.74 -12.42 -15.04
CA VAL A 55 10.08 -13.78 -14.62
C VAL A 55 8.81 -14.59 -14.39
N ASP A 56 8.93 -15.91 -14.47
CA ASP A 56 7.87 -16.80 -14.01
C ASP A 56 7.63 -16.59 -12.51
N ILE A 57 6.37 -16.64 -12.09
CA ILE A 57 5.96 -16.33 -10.71
C ILE A 57 6.55 -17.34 -9.73
N ASN A 58 6.53 -18.63 -10.06
CA ASN A 58 6.99 -19.68 -9.16
C ASN A 58 8.51 -19.62 -8.99
N ALA A 59 9.21 -19.42 -10.10
CA ALA A 59 10.66 -19.25 -10.07
C ALA A 59 11.05 -17.97 -9.30
N GLY A 60 10.33 -16.87 -9.53
CA GLY A 60 10.49 -15.61 -8.80
C GLY A 60 10.30 -15.76 -7.29
N TYR A 61 9.25 -16.44 -6.84
CA TYR A 61 9.01 -16.68 -5.41
C TYR A 61 10.13 -17.47 -4.74
N LYS A 62 10.66 -18.50 -5.42
CA LYS A 62 11.79 -19.28 -4.91
C LYS A 62 13.03 -18.39 -4.76
N TRP A 63 13.41 -17.65 -5.80
CA TRP A 63 14.60 -16.78 -5.73
C TRP A 63 14.46 -15.65 -4.72
N ILE A 64 13.26 -15.06 -4.62
CA ILE A 64 13.01 -13.97 -3.65
C ILE A 64 13.19 -14.49 -2.22
N SER A 65 12.66 -15.70 -1.95
CA SER A 65 12.79 -16.34 -0.64
C SER A 65 14.25 -16.63 -0.27
N ASP A 66 15.04 -17.10 -1.25
CA ASP A 66 16.41 -17.56 -1.03
C ASP A 66 17.44 -16.42 -0.94
N THR A 67 17.17 -15.24 -1.53
CA THR A 67 18.21 -14.21 -1.70
C THR A 67 17.92 -12.87 -0.99
N PHE A 68 16.66 -12.51 -0.77
CA PHE A 68 16.34 -11.24 -0.13
C PHE A 68 16.20 -11.40 1.38
N GLU A 69 16.57 -10.35 2.11
CA GLU A 69 16.28 -10.20 3.54
C GLU A 69 14.77 -9.97 3.75
N GLU A 70 14.25 -10.31 4.93
CA GLU A 70 12.83 -10.14 5.27
C GLU A 70 12.31 -8.69 5.09
N ALA A 71 13.15 -7.68 5.36
CA ALA A 71 12.78 -6.28 5.18
C ALA A 71 12.64 -5.89 3.70
N GLU A 72 13.49 -6.45 2.83
CA GLU A 72 13.48 -6.15 1.39
C GLU A 72 12.32 -6.86 0.67
N LYS A 73 11.94 -8.06 1.14
CA LYS A 73 10.77 -8.79 0.64
C LYS A 73 9.49 -7.95 0.67
N CYS A 74 9.35 -7.07 1.66
CA CYS A 74 8.15 -6.25 1.84
C CYS A 74 8.13 -4.97 0.99
N SER A 75 9.28 -4.55 0.47
CA SER A 75 9.37 -3.43 -0.47
C SER A 75 9.06 -3.88 -1.91
N LEU A 76 9.22 -5.17 -2.20
CA LEU A 76 8.96 -5.74 -3.52
C LEU A 76 7.46 -5.80 -3.83
N SER A 77 7.08 -5.23 -4.98
CA SER A 77 5.72 -5.34 -5.51
C SER A 77 5.70 -6.21 -6.76
N GLN A 78 4.74 -7.14 -6.82
CA GLN A 78 4.53 -7.98 -8.00
C GLN A 78 3.36 -7.45 -8.83
N ILE A 79 3.51 -7.49 -10.15
CA ILE A 79 2.43 -7.20 -11.10
C ILE A 79 2.28 -8.42 -11.99
N LYS A 80 1.07 -8.97 -12.08
CA LYS A 80 0.78 -10.11 -12.98
C LYS A 80 0.45 -9.55 -14.36
N LEU A 81 1.40 -9.65 -15.30
CA LEU A 81 1.18 -9.23 -16.68
C LEU A 81 0.35 -10.25 -17.48
N PHE A 82 0.58 -11.54 -17.24
CA PHE A 82 -0.12 -12.62 -17.92
C PHE A 82 -0.95 -13.43 -16.94
N LYS A 83 -2.14 -13.84 -17.38
CA LYS A 83 -2.94 -14.83 -16.67
C LYS A 83 -2.33 -16.20 -16.98
N THR A 84 -1.95 -16.95 -15.94
CA THR A 84 -1.49 -18.33 -16.11
C THR A 84 -2.63 -19.16 -16.72
N GLU A 85 -2.50 -19.49 -18.00
CA GLU A 85 -3.40 -20.42 -18.66
C GLU A 85 -3.14 -21.84 -18.17
N MET A 86 -4.16 -22.70 -18.21
CA MET A 86 -4.02 -24.08 -17.78
C MET A 86 -2.99 -24.81 -18.65
N LEU A 87 -1.90 -25.28 -18.03
CA LEU A 87 -0.90 -26.09 -18.70
C LEU A 87 -1.50 -27.46 -19.04
N ALA A 88 -1.58 -27.78 -20.33
CA ALA A 88 -2.01 -29.09 -20.81
C ALA A 88 -0.80 -29.88 -21.34
N MET A 89 -0.85 -31.20 -21.22
CA MET A 89 0.16 -32.07 -21.82
C MET A 89 -0.02 -32.09 -23.34
N PRO A 90 1.00 -31.72 -24.14
CA PRO A 90 0.91 -31.79 -25.59
C PRO A 90 0.93 -33.26 -26.03
N VAL A 91 -0.01 -33.63 -26.89
CA VAL A 91 -0.15 -34.99 -27.44
C VAL A 91 -0.14 -34.91 -28.96
N ALA A 92 0.52 -35.87 -29.63
CA ALA A 92 0.58 -35.91 -31.08
C ALA A 92 -0.82 -35.96 -31.71
N LYS A 93 -1.03 -35.15 -32.77
CA LYS A 93 -2.30 -35.11 -33.51
C LYS A 93 -2.62 -36.52 -34.05
N ARG A 94 -3.85 -36.98 -33.85
CA ARG A 94 -4.36 -38.33 -34.23
C ARG A 94 -3.74 -39.52 -33.48
N SER A 95 -3.12 -39.30 -32.33
CA SER A 95 -2.70 -40.43 -31.49
C SER A 95 -3.88 -41.00 -30.68
N GLY A 96 -3.93 -42.32 -30.55
CA GLY A 96 -4.92 -43.03 -29.71
C GLY A 96 -4.74 -42.79 -28.21
N TYR A 97 -3.65 -42.15 -27.80
CA TYR A 97 -3.33 -41.90 -26.38
C TYR A 97 -3.99 -40.66 -25.80
N ARG A 98 -4.59 -39.80 -26.63
CA ARG A 98 -5.21 -38.55 -26.17
C ARG A 98 -6.28 -38.81 -25.10
N GLU A 99 -7.16 -39.77 -25.33
CA GLU A 99 -8.28 -40.07 -24.42
C GLU A 99 -7.76 -40.66 -23.10
N ILE A 100 -6.79 -41.57 -23.20
CA ILE A 100 -6.19 -42.22 -22.03
C ILE A 100 -5.48 -41.19 -21.15
N ILE A 101 -4.68 -40.31 -21.75
CA ILE A 101 -3.96 -39.26 -21.02
C ILE A 101 -4.95 -38.28 -20.38
N ALA A 102 -5.98 -37.85 -21.11
CA ALA A 102 -7.01 -36.96 -20.58
C ALA A 102 -7.74 -37.59 -19.37
N GLN A 103 -8.18 -38.84 -19.49
CA GLN A 103 -8.88 -39.55 -18.41
C GLN A 103 -7.98 -39.70 -17.17
N LYS A 104 -6.70 -40.01 -17.36
CA LYS A 104 -5.75 -40.14 -16.23
C LYS A 104 -5.44 -38.80 -15.57
N LEU A 105 -5.34 -37.71 -16.33
CA LEU A 105 -5.15 -36.38 -15.78
C LEU A 105 -6.38 -35.92 -14.97
N CYS A 106 -7.60 -36.14 -15.48
CA CYS A 106 -8.82 -35.87 -14.73
C CYS A 106 -8.87 -36.66 -13.41
N TRP A 107 -8.59 -37.98 -13.48
CA TRP A 107 -8.55 -38.83 -12.29
C TRP A 107 -7.52 -38.37 -11.25
N GLN A 108 -6.35 -37.86 -11.68
CA GLN A 108 -5.34 -37.31 -10.76
C GLN A 108 -5.80 -36.02 -10.08
N GLN A 109 -6.60 -35.20 -10.76
CA GLN A 109 -7.21 -34.00 -10.18
C GLN A 109 -8.34 -34.36 -9.22
N GLU A 110 -9.22 -35.29 -9.59
CA GLU A 110 -10.35 -35.75 -8.75
C GLU A 110 -9.88 -36.35 -7.43
N ASN A 111 -8.77 -37.10 -7.46
CA ASN A 111 -8.19 -37.68 -6.25
C ASN A 111 -7.37 -36.70 -5.40
N GLY A 112 -7.21 -35.44 -5.83
CA GLY A 112 -6.40 -34.43 -5.15
C GLY A 112 -4.89 -34.71 -5.17
N LEU A 113 -4.42 -35.68 -5.97
CA LEU A 113 -2.99 -35.97 -6.10
C LEU A 113 -2.26 -34.78 -6.71
N TYR A 114 -2.89 -34.12 -7.68
CA TYR A 114 -2.38 -32.88 -8.27
C TYR A 114 -2.15 -31.80 -7.21
N ASP A 115 -3.13 -31.55 -6.34
CA ASP A 115 -3.04 -30.51 -5.31
C ASP A 115 -1.92 -30.79 -4.30
N LYS A 116 -1.73 -32.06 -3.93
CA LYS A 116 -0.63 -32.47 -3.04
C LYS A 116 0.74 -32.22 -3.67
N ILE A 117 0.91 -32.59 -4.93
CA ILE A 117 2.16 -32.35 -5.68
C ILE A 117 2.37 -30.84 -5.83
N ALA A 118 1.34 -30.11 -6.23
CA ALA A 118 1.38 -28.65 -6.36
C ALA A 118 1.81 -27.98 -5.05
N ALA A 119 1.22 -28.35 -3.92
CA ALA A 119 1.59 -27.80 -2.61
C ALA A 119 3.04 -28.10 -2.19
N THR A 120 3.64 -29.16 -2.72
CA THR A 120 5.03 -29.56 -2.41
C THR A 120 6.04 -28.85 -3.31
N TRP A 121 5.73 -28.72 -4.61
CA TRP A 121 6.67 -28.23 -5.61
C TRP A 121 6.51 -26.75 -5.94
N ILE A 122 5.31 -26.19 -5.76
CA ILE A 122 5.06 -24.77 -6.00
C ILE A 122 5.42 -24.01 -4.73
N PRO A 123 6.45 -23.14 -4.76
CA PRO A 123 6.81 -22.36 -3.60
C PRO A 123 5.62 -21.47 -3.20
N PRO A 124 5.23 -21.45 -1.92
CA PRO A 124 4.20 -20.55 -1.46
C PRO A 124 4.66 -19.11 -1.66
N LYS A 125 3.70 -18.18 -1.80
CA LYS A 125 4.01 -16.76 -1.83
C LYS A 125 4.85 -16.41 -0.59
N PRO A 126 6.02 -15.76 -0.75
CA PRO A 126 6.85 -15.38 0.39
C PRO A 126 6.03 -14.48 1.31
N ARG A 127 5.93 -14.88 2.59
CA ARG A 127 5.23 -14.09 3.60
C ARG A 127 6.21 -13.09 4.18
N CYS A 128 5.80 -11.84 4.27
CA CYS A 128 6.50 -10.85 5.08
C CYS A 128 6.26 -11.19 6.55
N VAL A 129 7.33 -11.42 7.33
CA VAL A 129 7.21 -11.64 8.79
C VAL A 129 6.61 -10.40 9.50
N GLY A 130 6.66 -9.21 8.87
CA GLY A 130 5.92 -8.03 9.32
C GLY A 130 4.39 -8.09 9.18
N ASP A 131 3.84 -9.11 8.50
CA ASP A 131 2.40 -9.27 8.25
C ASP A 131 1.78 -10.44 9.06
N SER A 132 2.59 -11.24 9.76
CA SER A 132 2.12 -12.41 10.51
C SER A 132 2.39 -12.30 12.00
N GLY A 133 1.53 -11.57 12.72
CA GLY A 133 1.32 -11.78 14.15
C GLY A 133 1.35 -10.54 15.02
N GLY A 134 0.22 -9.82 15.07
CA GLY A 134 -0.13 -8.92 16.18
C GLY A 134 0.59 -7.57 16.19
N PHE A 135 -0.18 -6.50 16.35
CA PHE A 135 0.27 -5.11 16.29
C PHE A 135 0.59 -4.63 14.87
N THR A 136 -0.48 -4.27 14.13
CA THR A 136 -0.40 -3.06 13.31
C THR A 136 -0.06 -1.93 14.27
N SER A 137 1.23 -1.73 14.55
CA SER A 137 1.73 -0.56 15.23
C SER A 137 1.42 0.59 14.29
N VAL A 138 0.23 1.17 14.46
CA VAL A 138 -0.14 2.45 13.85
C VAL A 138 1.04 3.36 14.10
N GLY A 139 1.69 3.81 13.02
CA GLY A 139 2.92 4.56 13.15
C GLY A 139 2.64 5.76 14.04
N THR A 140 3.56 6.12 14.92
CA THR A 140 3.51 7.41 15.62
C THR A 140 3.30 8.58 14.66
N THR A 141 3.69 8.40 13.40
CA THR A 141 3.40 9.25 12.25
C THR A 141 1.92 9.52 11.98
N ASP A 142 1.04 8.55 12.23
CA ASP A 142 -0.36 8.63 11.83
C ASP A 142 -1.22 9.41 12.84
N PHE A 143 -0.85 9.39 14.12
CA PHE A 143 -1.57 10.11 15.20
C PHE A 143 -0.89 11.39 15.66
N LEU A 144 0.34 11.67 15.20
CA LEU A 144 1.03 12.94 15.40
C LEU A 144 0.18 14.19 15.11
N PRO A 145 -0.55 14.30 13.97
CA PRO A 145 -1.37 15.49 13.71
C PRO A 145 -2.52 15.67 14.72
N ALA A 146 -3.08 14.57 15.23
CA ALA A 146 -4.14 14.62 16.23
C ALA A 146 -3.61 15.12 17.59
N ILE A 147 -2.42 14.65 18.01
CA ILE A 147 -1.78 15.11 19.25
C ILE A 147 -1.41 16.59 19.16
N LEU A 148 -0.85 17.04 18.02
CA LEU A 148 -0.53 18.45 17.81
C LEU A 148 -1.78 19.33 17.90
N ALA A 149 -2.88 18.93 17.25
CA ALA A 149 -4.14 19.67 17.32
C ALA A 149 -4.67 19.80 18.76
N LEU A 150 -4.51 18.75 19.60
CA LEU A 150 -4.92 18.77 21.00
C LEU A 150 -4.08 19.75 21.84
N ILE A 151 -2.76 19.74 21.66
CA ILE A 151 -1.85 20.67 22.35
C ILE A 151 -2.15 22.13 21.98
N TYR A 152 -2.37 22.41 20.69
CA TYR A 152 -2.75 23.75 20.24
C TYR A 152 -4.10 24.17 20.82
N GLY A 153 -5.09 23.29 20.84
CA GLY A 153 -6.39 23.57 21.46
C GLY A 153 -6.28 23.89 22.95
N CYS A 154 -5.54 23.08 23.71
CA CYS A 154 -5.33 23.29 25.14
C CYS A 154 -4.56 24.60 25.45
N SER A 155 -3.54 24.92 24.67
CA SER A 155 -2.75 26.15 24.86
C SER A 155 -3.58 27.41 24.61
N ILE A 156 -4.39 27.45 23.55
CA ILE A 156 -5.27 28.58 23.23
C ILE A 156 -6.34 28.76 24.32
N ALA A 157 -6.98 27.67 24.77
CA ALA A 157 -7.98 27.73 25.83
C ALA A 157 -7.38 28.27 27.15
N THR A 158 -6.18 27.82 27.50
CA THR A 158 -5.46 28.29 28.69
C THR A 158 -5.08 29.77 28.57
N PHE A 159 -4.65 30.22 27.39
CA PHE A 159 -4.29 31.61 27.14
C PHE A 159 -5.49 32.56 27.28
N ILE A 160 -6.65 32.19 26.73
CA ILE A 160 -7.88 32.96 26.86
C ILE A 160 -8.31 33.05 28.34
N LEU A 161 -8.25 31.93 29.08
CA LEU A 161 -8.56 31.90 30.50
C LEU A 161 -7.66 32.84 31.32
N ILE A 162 -6.35 32.85 31.04
CA ILE A 162 -5.39 33.73 31.72
C ILE A 162 -5.70 35.20 31.41
N LEU A 163 -6.00 35.53 30.16
CA LEU A 163 -6.38 36.89 29.79
C LEU A 163 -7.64 37.34 30.53
N GLU A 164 -8.68 36.50 30.57
CA GLU A 164 -9.92 36.82 31.32
C GLU A 164 -9.64 37.03 32.81
N LEU A 165 -8.80 36.20 33.43
CA LEU A 165 -8.41 36.36 34.83
C LEU A 165 -7.67 37.69 35.07
N LEU A 166 -6.74 38.04 34.18
CA LEU A 166 -5.98 39.29 34.28
C LEU A 166 -6.87 40.52 34.07
N TYR A 167 -7.79 40.47 33.10
CA TYR A 167 -8.76 41.55 32.87
C TYR A 167 -9.67 41.72 34.09
N LYS A 168 -10.24 40.63 34.62
CA LYS A 168 -11.11 40.68 35.80
C LYS A 168 -10.38 41.17 37.04
N HIS A 169 -9.14 40.71 37.24
CA HIS A 169 -8.33 41.17 38.37
C HIS A 169 -7.97 42.65 38.23
N ARG A 170 -7.62 43.12 37.01
CA ARG A 170 -7.34 44.54 36.71
C ARG A 170 -8.57 45.43 36.87
N THR A 171 -9.75 45.00 36.43
CA THR A 171 -11.00 45.77 36.58
C THR A 171 -11.45 45.81 38.04
N HIS A 172 -11.36 44.69 38.77
CA HIS A 172 -11.65 44.61 40.20
C HIS A 172 -10.68 45.48 41.04
N PHE A 173 -9.40 45.52 40.69
CA PHE A 173 -8.46 46.45 41.33
C PHE A 173 -8.73 47.91 40.94
N ARG A 174 -9.15 48.18 39.70
CA ARG A 174 -9.55 49.54 39.25
C ARG A 174 -10.81 50.03 39.93
N SER A 175 -11.79 49.17 40.20
CA SER A 175 -13.03 49.54 40.89
C SER A 175 -12.84 49.86 42.38
N MET A 176 -11.73 49.43 42.99
CA MET A 176 -11.35 49.88 44.33
C MET A 176 -10.63 51.25 44.32
N ILE A 177 -10.14 51.73 43.17
CA ILE A 177 -9.40 53.01 43.04
C ILE A 177 -10.25 54.11 42.37
N SER A 178 -11.25 53.76 41.57
CA SER A 178 -12.26 54.70 41.03
C SER A 178 -13.64 54.42 41.61
N GLY A 179 -14.26 55.43 42.22
CA GLY A 179 -15.70 55.45 42.53
C GLY A 179 -16.60 55.19 41.30
N PRO A 180 -17.92 55.03 41.50
CA PRO A 180 -18.79 54.24 40.65
C PRO A 180 -18.86 54.82 39.23
N GLY A 181 -18.53 54.00 38.23
CA GLY A 181 -18.34 54.49 36.87
C GLY A 181 -18.35 53.39 35.81
N LYS A 182 -19.56 52.89 35.56
CA LYS A 182 -20.05 52.17 34.36
C LYS A 182 -19.67 50.70 34.21
N ASP A 183 -20.66 49.88 34.58
CA ASP A 183 -20.96 48.62 33.91
C ASP A 183 -21.08 48.85 32.40
N SER A 184 -20.36 48.05 31.64
CA SER A 184 -20.75 47.69 30.29
C SER A 184 -20.43 46.22 30.14
N ASP A 185 -21.41 45.41 30.52
CA ASP A 185 -21.62 44.06 30.01
C ASP A 185 -21.43 44.06 28.50
N VAL A 186 -20.37 43.42 28.02
CA VAL A 186 -20.29 42.90 26.65
C VAL A 186 -19.76 41.48 26.75
N SER A 187 -20.56 40.62 27.37
CA SER A 187 -20.52 39.17 27.13
C SER A 187 -21.93 38.63 27.11
N THR A 188 -22.75 39.14 26.21
CA THR A 188 -23.79 38.35 25.57
C THR A 188 -24.08 39.02 24.23
N ASN A 189 -24.31 38.21 23.19
CA ASN A 189 -24.78 38.64 21.87
C ASN A 189 -23.72 38.98 20.79
N LYS A 190 -22.97 37.95 20.34
CA LYS A 190 -22.49 37.89 18.94
C LYS A 190 -22.10 36.46 18.49
N ARG A 191 -22.93 35.47 18.82
CA ARG A 191 -22.86 34.15 18.15
C ARG A 191 -24.24 33.57 17.81
N ASP A 192 -25.25 34.44 17.62
CA ASP A 192 -26.53 34.06 17.00
C ASP A 192 -26.82 34.81 15.68
N GLU A 193 -25.97 35.75 15.25
CA GLU A 193 -26.12 36.48 13.96
C GLU A 193 -25.05 36.14 12.91
N MET A 194 -24.69 34.86 12.76
CA MET A 194 -24.04 34.38 11.53
C MET A 194 -24.72 33.10 11.03
N LYS A 195 -26.06 33.16 11.00
CA LYS A 195 -26.95 32.32 10.17
C LYS A 195 -27.91 33.22 9.40
N ARG A 196 -27.40 34.18 8.64
CA ARG A 196 -28.10 34.86 7.54
C ARG A 196 -27.15 35.81 6.83
N SER A 197 -26.98 35.61 5.52
CA SER A 197 -26.31 36.54 4.58
C SER A 197 -24.79 36.38 4.44
N VAL A 198 -24.32 35.19 4.00
CA VAL A 198 -23.66 34.95 2.69
C VAL A 198 -23.70 33.44 2.45
#